data_AF-A0A2D4HMS1-F1
#
_entry.id   AF-A0A2D4HMS1-F1
#
_cell.length_a   1.000
_cell.length_b   1.000
_cell.length_c   1.000
_cell.angle_alpha   90.00
_cell.angle_beta   90.00
_cell.angle_gamma   90.00
#
_symmetry.space_group_name_H-M   'P 1'
#
loop_
_entity.id
_entity.type
_entity.pdbx_description
1 polymer ?
#
loop_
_entity_poly.entity_id
_entity_poly.type
_entity_poly.pdbx_seq_one_letter_code
_entity_poly.pdbx_strand_id
1 'polypeptide(L)'
;MPLRNCRDICCQEVICFAVFCRIITLLLQALFNLLIPDHAADAFSPPRLSDPGFWDQLLEWFLGGLSRWDAEHFLFIAEHGYVYEHNCAFFPLFPLILKAVANIIFWPFQGFLCFRSCLLLSAVLLNAAFSVLASWTLYELSC
;
A
#
# COMPACT_ATOMS: atom_id res chain seq x y z
N MET A 1 -39.19 -7.17 1.57
CA MET A 1 -38.42 -6.69 2.74
C MET A 1 -37.42 -7.70 3.31
N PRO A 2 -37.68 -9.02 3.46
CA PRO A 2 -36.70 -9.94 4.08
C PRO A 2 -35.45 -10.21 3.23
N LEU A 3 -35.59 -10.20 1.89
CA LEU A 3 -34.47 -10.41 0.96
C LEU A 3 -33.40 -9.30 1.02
N ARG A 4 -33.80 -8.05 1.32
CA ARG A 4 -32.87 -6.93 1.43
C ARG A 4 -32.00 -7.06 2.69
N ASN A 5 -32.62 -7.41 3.81
CA ASN A 5 -31.93 -7.60 5.08
C ASN A 5 -30.91 -8.77 5.03
N CYS A 6 -31.26 -9.86 4.34
CA CYS A 6 -30.33 -10.99 4.15
C CYS A 6 -29.11 -10.59 3.30
N ARG A 7 -29.33 -9.82 2.23
CA ARG A 7 -28.25 -9.30 1.36
C ARG A 7 -27.31 -8.39 2.15
N ASP A 8 -27.86 -7.44 2.92
CA ASP A 8 -27.08 -6.49 3.70
C ASP A 8 -26.19 -7.19 4.74
N ILE A 9 -26.70 -8.26 5.37
CA ILE A 9 -25.91 -9.10 6.29
C ILE A 9 -24.76 -9.79 5.55
N CYS A 10 -25.02 -10.42 4.40
CA CYS A 10 -23.97 -11.08 3.64
C CYS A 10 -22.89 -10.10 3.14
N CYS A 11 -23.26 -8.90 2.70
CA CYS A 11 -22.29 -7.86 2.32
C CYS A 11 -21.38 -7.50 3.50
N GLN A 12 -21.95 -7.37 4.71
CA GLN A 12 -21.18 -7.07 5.92
C GLN A 12 -20.20 -8.20 6.26
N GLU A 13 -20.63 -9.46 6.19
CA GLU A 13 -19.76 -10.62 6.41
C GLU A 13 -18.57 -10.65 5.45
N VAL A 14 -18.81 -10.35 4.15
CA VAL A 14 -17.75 -10.29 3.13
C VAL A 14 -16.74 -9.17 3.43
N ILE A 15 -17.22 -7.99 3.82
CA ILE A 15 -16.34 -6.86 4.18
C ILE A 15 -15.51 -7.22 5.41
N CYS A 16 -16.13 -7.76 6.46
CA CYS A 16 -15.44 -8.21 7.67
C CYS A 16 -14.36 -9.25 7.35
N PHE A 17 -14.71 -10.25 6.53
CA PHE A 17 -13.77 -11.27 6.07
C PHE A 17 -12.59 -10.66 5.30
N ALA A 18 -12.86 -9.77 4.34
CA ALA A 18 -11.83 -9.12 3.54
C ALA A 18 -10.87 -8.28 4.40
N VAL A 19 -11.39 -7.52 5.37
CA VAL A 19 -10.59 -6.76 6.34
C VAL A 19 -9.73 -7.70 7.18
N PHE A 20 -10.29 -8.79 7.69
CA PHE A 20 -9.56 -9.77 8.50
C PHE A 20 -8.42 -10.42 7.71
N CYS A 21 -8.69 -10.88 6.49
CA CYS A 21 -7.68 -11.41 5.58
C CYS A 21 -6.57 -10.39 5.31
N ARG A 22 -6.93 -9.12 5.13
CA ARG A 22 -5.95 -8.06 4.87
C ARG A 22 -5.06 -7.82 6.10
N ILE A 23 -5.63 -7.80 7.31
CA ILE A 23 -4.87 -7.68 8.55
C ILE A 23 -3.88 -8.84 8.69
N ILE A 24 -4.33 -10.08 8.51
CA ILE A 24 -3.46 -11.27 8.56
C ILE A 24 -2.33 -11.14 7.53
N THR A 25 -2.63 -10.73 6.31
CA THR A 25 -1.62 -10.58 5.24
C THR A 25 -0.55 -9.56 5.62
N LEU A 26 -0.93 -8.42 6.20
CA LEU A 26 0.02 -7.40 6.67
C LEU A 26 0.86 -7.90 7.85
N LEU A 27 0.26 -8.65 8.78
CA LEU A 27 0.99 -9.25 9.91
C LEU A 27 2.00 -10.30 9.44
N LEU A 28 1.60 -11.19 8.53
CA LEU A 28 2.49 -12.18 7.94
C LEU A 28 3.61 -11.52 7.14
N GLN A 29 3.31 -10.47 6.38
CA GLN A 29 4.32 -9.71 5.66
C GLN A 29 5.35 -9.11 6.63
N ALA A 30 4.92 -8.46 7.71
CA ALA A 30 5.83 -7.91 8.72
C ALA A 30 6.68 -9.00 9.38
N LEU A 31 6.05 -10.14 9.73
CA LEU A 31 6.75 -11.29 10.33
C LEU A 31 7.81 -11.85 9.38
N PHE A 32 7.48 -12.05 8.10
CA PHE A 32 8.43 -12.61 7.14
C PHE A 32 9.52 -11.62 6.74
N ASN A 33 9.26 -10.32 6.77
CA ASN A 33 10.30 -9.30 6.59
C ASN A 33 11.37 -9.35 7.71
N LEU A 34 11.02 -9.86 8.89
CA LEU A 34 11.95 -10.11 9.98
C LEU A 34 12.66 -11.46 9.86
N LEU A 35 11.93 -12.51 9.49
CA LEU A 35 12.45 -13.88 9.51
C LEU A 35 13.28 -14.25 8.27
N ILE A 36 12.97 -13.66 7.12
CA ILE A 36 13.52 -14.05 5.83
C ILE A 36 14.33 -12.88 5.27
N PRO A 37 15.64 -13.05 5.06
CA PRO A 37 16.45 -12.00 4.44
C PRO A 37 16.04 -11.81 2.99
N ASP A 38 16.16 -10.58 2.53
CA ASP A 38 15.72 -10.21 1.19
C ASP A 38 16.66 -10.75 0.13
N HIS A 39 16.07 -11.30 -0.92
CA HIS A 39 16.82 -11.68 -2.09
C HIS A 39 17.33 -10.43 -2.81
N ALA A 40 18.64 -10.38 -3.07
CA ALA A 40 19.25 -9.36 -3.91
C ALA A 40 18.88 -9.61 -5.38
N ALA A 41 17.70 -9.13 -5.78
CA ALA A 41 17.25 -9.17 -7.16
C ALA A 41 17.86 -8.00 -7.96
N ASP A 42 18.14 -8.22 -9.24
CA ASP A 42 18.50 -7.17 -10.20
C ASP A 42 17.24 -6.40 -10.66
N ALA A 43 16.44 -5.97 -9.68
CA ALA A 43 15.19 -5.24 -9.87
C ALA A 43 15.41 -3.73 -9.70
N PHE A 44 14.45 -2.94 -10.16
CA PHE A 44 14.47 -1.49 -9.99
C PHE A 44 14.64 -1.12 -8.51
N SER A 45 15.77 -0.48 -8.21
CA SER A 45 16.20 -0.15 -6.84
C SER A 45 16.94 1.19 -6.85
N PRO A 46 16.20 2.31 -7.01
CA PRO A 46 16.81 3.64 -7.09
C PRO A 46 17.50 4.03 -5.77
N PRO A 47 18.58 4.83 -5.82
CA PRO A 47 19.23 5.30 -4.60
C PRO A 47 18.28 6.18 -3.80
N ARG A 48 18.20 5.91 -2.49
CA ARG A 48 17.36 6.69 -1.57
C ARG A 48 18.10 7.97 -1.20
N LEU A 49 17.46 9.12 -1.44
CA LEU A 49 18.09 10.45 -1.27
C LEU A 49 17.98 11.03 0.14
N SER A 50 17.09 10.50 0.98
CA SER A 50 16.84 11.01 2.34
C SER A 50 17.48 10.10 3.38
N ASP A 51 18.17 10.71 4.36
CA ASP A 51 18.63 10.00 5.55
C ASP A 51 17.42 9.57 6.40
N PRO A 52 17.17 8.25 6.57
CA PRO A 52 15.98 7.78 7.27
C PRO A 52 16.14 8.01 8.77
N GLY A 53 15.15 8.67 9.37
CA GLY A 53 15.04 8.80 10.81
C GLY A 53 14.69 7.47 11.49
N PHE A 54 14.69 7.46 12.83
CA PHE A 54 14.32 6.27 13.61
C PHE A 54 12.93 5.72 13.23
N TRP A 55 11.94 6.62 13.06
CA TRP A 55 10.58 6.23 12.69
C TRP A 55 10.48 5.68 11.27
N ASP A 56 11.29 6.21 10.35
CA ASP A 56 11.37 5.69 8.98
C ASP A 56 11.95 4.27 8.96
N GLN A 57 13.00 4.02 9.75
CA GLN A 57 13.59 2.69 9.88
C GLN A 57 12.63 1.69 10.50
N LEU A 58 11.88 2.10 11.54
CA LEU A 58 10.85 1.26 12.15
C LEU A 58 9.77 0.91 11.13
N LEU A 59 9.30 1.89 10.37
CA LEU A 59 8.30 1.70 9.33
C LEU A 59 8.81 0.80 8.22
N GLU A 60 10.04 0.98 7.76
CA GLU A 60 10.67 0.13 6.74
C GLU A 60 10.86 -1.30 7.24
N TRP A 61 11.14 -1.48 8.53
CA TRP A 61 11.23 -2.81 9.12
C TRP A 61 9.89 -3.56 9.08
N PHE A 62 8.78 -2.87 9.36
CA PHE A 62 7.45 -3.48 9.34
C PHE A 62 6.86 -3.58 7.93
N LEU A 63 7.00 -2.54 7.10
CA LEU A 63 6.27 -2.37 5.84
C LEU A 63 7.16 -2.36 4.60
N GLY A 64 8.49 -2.40 4.75
CA GLY A 64 9.43 -2.31 3.63
C GLY A 64 9.29 -3.44 2.62
N GLY A 65 8.82 -4.62 3.02
CA GLY A 65 8.48 -5.69 2.08
C GLY A 65 7.41 -5.27 1.05
N LEU A 66 6.50 -4.37 1.42
CA LEU A 66 5.44 -3.85 0.55
C LEU A 66 5.91 -2.72 -0.39
N SER A 67 7.13 -2.22 -0.22
CA SER A 67 7.69 -1.19 -1.09
C SER A 67 8.43 -1.76 -2.30
N ARG A 68 8.53 -3.09 -2.42
CA ARG A 68 9.33 -3.78 -3.44
C ARG A 68 8.57 -4.09 -4.73
N TRP A 69 9.34 -4.47 -5.76
CA TRP A 69 8.84 -4.84 -7.07
C TRP A 69 8.08 -3.67 -7.71
N ASP A 70 6.88 -3.91 -8.23
CA ASP A 70 6.05 -2.89 -8.87
C ASP A 70 5.71 -1.72 -7.93
N ALA A 71 5.66 -1.96 -6.61
CA ALA A 71 5.42 -0.89 -5.66
C ALA A 71 6.55 0.15 -5.64
N GLU A 72 7.81 -0.27 -5.87
CA GLU A 72 8.96 0.64 -5.91
C GLU A 72 8.81 1.64 -7.06
N HIS A 73 8.31 1.18 -8.22
CA HIS A 73 8.02 2.05 -9.35
C HIS A 73 6.93 3.07 -9.01
N PHE A 74 5.79 2.66 -8.44
CA PHE A 74 4.73 3.59 -8.07
C PHE A 74 5.17 4.62 -7.02
N LEU A 75 5.95 4.19 -6.02
CA LEU A 75 6.48 5.06 -4.97
C LEU A 75 7.50 6.04 -5.54
N PHE A 76 8.41 5.57 -6.39
CA PHE A 76 9.39 6.41 -7.07
C PHE A 76 8.73 7.44 -7.99
N ILE A 77 7.72 7.05 -8.77
CA ILE A 77 6.96 7.97 -9.63
C ILE A 77 6.20 9.01 -8.78
N ALA A 78 5.62 8.62 -7.64
CA ALA A 78 4.93 9.55 -6.77
C ALA A 78 5.90 10.59 -6.16
N GLU A 79 7.12 10.17 -5.85
CA GLU A 79 8.16 11.01 -5.28
C GLU A 79 8.82 11.93 -6.32
N HIS A 80 9.35 11.35 -7.40
CA HIS A 80 10.22 12.02 -8.37
C HIS A 80 9.56 12.30 -9.73
N GLY A 81 8.40 11.69 -10.00
CA GLY A 81 7.77 11.70 -11.31
C GLY A 81 8.37 10.68 -12.28
N TYR A 82 8.04 10.83 -13.55
CA TYR A 82 8.51 9.94 -14.62
C TYR A 82 9.91 10.34 -15.08
N VAL A 83 10.92 9.83 -14.37
CA VAL A 83 12.33 10.06 -14.70
C VAL A 83 12.88 9.00 -15.66
N TYR A 84 12.49 7.73 -15.47
CA TYR A 84 12.99 6.61 -16.28
C TYR A 84 11.96 6.14 -17.31
N GLU A 85 12.42 5.70 -18.48
CA GLU A 85 11.56 5.26 -19.59
C GLU A 85 10.67 4.07 -19.23
N HIS A 86 11.19 3.10 -18.48
CA HIS A 86 10.43 1.92 -18.06
C HIS A 86 9.30 2.26 -17.07
N ASN A 87 9.35 3.42 -16.41
CA ASN A 87 8.26 3.86 -15.54
C ASN A 87 6.99 4.21 -16.33
N CYS A 88 7.09 4.48 -17.64
CA CYS A 88 5.94 4.76 -18.50
C CYS A 88 4.94 3.60 -18.61
N ALA A 89 5.32 2.38 -18.21
CA ALA A 89 4.41 1.24 -18.12
C ALA A 89 3.42 1.36 -16.94
N PHE A 90 3.73 2.17 -15.93
CA PHE A 90 2.90 2.37 -14.75
C PHE A 90 2.01 3.59 -14.92
N PHE A 91 0.69 3.42 -14.86
CA PHE A 91 -0.26 4.52 -15.08
C PHE A 91 -0.21 5.60 -13.97
N PRO A 92 -0.40 6.89 -14.31
CA PRO A 92 -0.12 8.00 -13.40
C PRO A 92 -1.14 8.21 -12.29
N LEU A 93 -2.36 7.68 -12.45
CA LEU A 93 -3.44 7.93 -11.48
C LEU A 93 -3.08 7.45 -10.07
N PHE A 94 -2.52 6.24 -9.95
CA PHE A 94 -2.20 5.69 -8.64
C PHE A 94 -1.07 6.48 -7.94
N PRO A 95 0.10 6.75 -8.56
CA PRO A 95 1.12 7.64 -8.00
C PRO A 95 0.61 9.02 -7.59
N LEU A 96 -0.29 9.62 -8.37
CA LEU A 96 -0.90 10.91 -8.04
C LEU A 96 -1.78 10.82 -6.78
N ILE A 97 -2.57 9.75 -6.64
CA ILE A 97 -3.37 9.51 -5.43
C ILE A 97 -2.44 9.25 -4.23
N LEU A 98 -1.35 8.49 -4.39
CA LEU A 98 -0.36 8.29 -3.32
C LEU A 98 0.20 9.63 -2.84
N LYS A 99 0.61 10.49 -3.78
CA LYS A 99 1.15 11.82 -3.47
C LYS A 99 0.12 12.71 -2.79
N ALA A 100 -1.14 12.68 -3.23
CA ALA A 100 -2.22 13.44 -2.61
C ALA A 100 -2.49 12.96 -1.18
N VAL A 101 -2.60 11.66 -0.95
CA VAL A 101 -2.82 11.09 0.38
C VAL A 101 -1.64 11.38 1.32
N ALA A 102 -0.40 11.28 0.84
CA ALA A 102 0.78 11.63 1.62
C ALA A 102 0.81 13.10 2.06
N ASN A 103 0.36 14.02 1.20
CA ASN A 103 0.35 15.46 1.46
C ASN A 103 -0.92 15.97 2.15
N ILE A 104 -2.00 15.20 2.18
CA ILE A 104 -3.27 15.62 2.80
C ILE A 104 -3.49 14.87 4.11
N ILE A 105 -3.44 13.53 4.07
CA ILE A 105 -3.72 12.68 5.23
C ILE A 105 -2.48 12.58 6.12
N PHE A 106 -1.30 12.37 5.52
CA PHE A 106 -0.06 12.15 6.27
C PHE A 106 0.81 13.39 6.45
N TRP A 107 0.35 14.57 6.01
CA TRP A 107 1.01 15.86 6.26
C TRP A 107 1.51 16.07 7.69
N PRO A 108 0.70 15.85 8.75
CA PRO A 108 1.17 16.09 10.13
C PRO A 108 2.32 15.18 10.55
N PHE A 109 2.52 14.04 9.88
CA PHE A 109 3.59 13.11 10.18
C PHE A 109 4.90 13.45 9.45
N GLN A 110 4.89 14.36 8.48
CA GLN A 110 6.10 14.74 7.73
C GLN A 110 7.15 15.48 8.59
N GLY A 111 6.82 15.86 9.83
CA GLY A 111 7.80 16.34 10.80
C GLY A 111 8.64 15.24 11.45
N PHE A 112 8.18 13.99 11.39
CA PHE A 112 8.84 12.82 12.01
C PHE A 112 9.23 11.73 11.00
N LEU A 113 8.51 11.66 9.88
CA LEU A 113 8.71 10.71 8.79
C LEU A 113 9.16 11.44 7.53
N CYS A 114 10.05 10.82 6.77
CA CYS A 114 10.41 11.31 5.46
C CYS A 114 9.24 11.15 4.48
N PHE A 115 9.27 11.92 3.39
CA PHE A 115 8.18 11.91 2.41
C PHE A 115 7.96 10.51 1.81
N ARG A 116 9.03 9.76 1.57
CA ARG A 116 8.98 8.37 1.08
C ARG A 116 8.23 7.42 2.01
N SER A 117 8.38 7.59 3.33
CA SER A 117 7.64 6.82 4.34
C SER A 117 6.15 7.17 4.34
N CYS A 118 5.81 8.46 4.21
CA CYS A 118 4.42 8.89 4.04
C CYS A 118 3.79 8.32 2.76
N LEU A 119 4.54 8.23 1.66
CA LEU A 119 4.09 7.58 0.43
C LEU A 119 3.87 6.07 0.64
N LEU A 120 4.76 5.39 1.36
CA LEU A 120 4.58 3.97 1.68
C LEU A 120 3.32 3.74 2.54
N LEU A 121 3.09 4.56 3.57
CA LEU A 121 1.84 4.50 4.35
C LEU A 121 0.60 4.73 3.48
N SER A 122 0.68 5.69 2.57
CA SER A 122 -0.39 5.96 1.60
C SER A 122 -0.67 4.74 0.73
N ALA A 123 0.37 4.09 0.22
CA ALA A 123 0.25 2.90 -0.60
C ALA A 123 -0.38 1.73 0.18
N VAL A 124 0.07 1.48 1.42
CA VAL A 124 -0.47 0.42 2.27
C VAL A 124 -1.95 0.65 2.59
N LEU A 125 -2.30 1.88 2.97
CA LEU A 125 -3.68 2.27 3.29
C LEU A 125 -4.61 2.11 2.08
N LEU A 126 -4.22 2.68 0.93
CA LEU A 126 -5.03 2.62 -0.29
C LEU A 126 -5.14 1.20 -0.82
N ASN A 127 -4.07 0.42 -0.81
CA ASN A 127 -4.10 -0.97 -1.24
C ASN A 127 -5.01 -1.83 -0.34
N ALA A 128 -5.00 -1.59 0.98
CA ALA A 128 -5.93 -2.23 1.90
C ALA A 128 -7.39 -1.84 1.61
N ALA A 129 -7.67 -0.55 1.38
CA ALA A 129 -9.01 -0.09 1.03
C ALA A 129 -9.49 -0.70 -0.30
N PHE A 130 -8.64 -0.70 -1.33
CA PHE A 130 -8.95 -1.29 -2.63
C PHE A 130 -9.16 -2.80 -2.56
N SER A 131 -8.42 -3.52 -1.70
CA SER A 131 -8.65 -4.96 -1.49
C SER A 131 -10.05 -5.24 -0.94
N VAL A 132 -10.54 -4.41 0.00
CA VAL A 132 -11.89 -4.56 0.57
C VAL A 132 -12.95 -4.19 -0.46
N LEU A 133 -12.76 -3.06 -1.16
CA LEU A 133 -13.67 -2.63 -2.22
C LEU A 133 -13.76 -3.67 -3.35
N ALA A 134 -12.63 -4.25 -3.76
CA ALA A 134 -12.59 -5.31 -4.77
C ALA A 134 -13.33 -6.57 -4.30
N SER A 135 -13.18 -6.95 -3.02
CA SER A 135 -13.90 -8.10 -2.47
C SER A 135 -15.41 -7.87 -2.47
N TRP A 136 -15.84 -6.66 -2.10
CA TRP A 136 -17.25 -6.28 -2.12
C TRP A 136 -17.81 -6.24 -3.55
N THR A 137 -17.11 -5.61 -4.50
CA THR A 137 -17.60 -5.54 -5.90
C THR A 137 -17.67 -6.92 -6.55
N LEU A 138 -16.70 -7.80 -6.28
CA LEU A 138 -16.75 -9.19 -6.75
C LEU A 138 -17.95 -9.95 -6.17
N TYR A 139 -18.29 -9.71 -4.91
CA TYR A 139 -19.48 -10.29 -4.28
C TYR A 139 -20.78 -9.79 -4.95
N GLU A 140 -20.90 -8.48 -5.17
CA GLU A 140 -22.08 -7.90 -5.86
C GLU A 140 -22.23 -8.43 -7.29
N LEU A 141 -21.13 -8.66 -8.01
CA LEU A 141 -21.16 -9.22 -9.37
C LEU A 141 -21.50 -10.72 -9.40
N SER A 142 -21.32 -11.43 -8.28
CA SER A 142 -21.61 -12.86 -8.17
C SER A 142 -23.08 -13.14 -7.80
N CYS A 143 -23.85 -12.10 -7.45
CA CYS A 143 -25.23 -12.17 -6.97
C CYS A 143 -26.24 -11.61 -7.98
#